data_AF-A0A934KX92-F1
#
_entry.id   AF-A0A934KX92-F1
#
_cell.length_a   1.000
_cell.length_b   1.000
_cell.length_c   1.000
_cell.angle_alpha   90.00
_cell.angle_beta   90.00
_cell.angle_gamma   90.00
#
_symmetry.space_group_name_H-M   'P 1'
#
loop_
_entity.id
_entity.type
_entity.pdbx_description
1 polymer ?
#
loop_
_entity_poly.entity_id
_entity_poly.type
_entity_poly.pdbx_seq_one_letter_code
_entity_poly.pdbx_strand_id
1 'polypeptide(L)'
;MVEQDIRMLCEWKRCEVEELHVQEDHIHLLVSVPPKVSISKLMATLKGKTAIKLFKSYPKLKKKPYWRNHFWARGYFVSTVGLDEKMIKKHV
;
A
#
# COMPACT_ATOMS: atom_id res chain seq x y z
N MET A 1 1.52 -14.33 -0.88
CA MET A 1 1.28 -13.96 0.54
C MET A 1 1.05 -12.46 0.71
N VAL A 2 2.04 -11.60 0.40
CA VAL A 2 1.90 -10.15 0.63
C VAL A 2 0.77 -9.52 -0.20
N GLU A 3 0.53 -10.02 -1.42
CA GLU A 3 -0.55 -9.54 -2.28
C GLU A 3 -1.93 -9.72 -1.63
N GLN A 4 -2.23 -10.93 -1.16
CA GLN A 4 -3.48 -11.25 -0.45
C GLN A 4 -3.65 -10.38 0.80
N ASP A 5 -2.57 -10.14 1.53
CA ASP A 5 -2.59 -9.26 2.71
C ASP A 5 -2.93 -7.82 2.34
N ILE A 6 -2.36 -7.29 1.25
CA ILE A 6 -2.65 -5.94 0.78
C ILE A 6 -4.12 -5.82 0.37
N ARG A 7 -4.64 -6.77 -0.41
CA ARG A 7 -6.05 -6.78 -0.84
C ARG A 7 -7.00 -6.78 0.36
N MET A 8 -6.78 -7.68 1.32
CA MET A 8 -7.58 -7.77 2.55
C MET A 8 -7.50 -6.47 3.37
N LEU A 9 -6.31 -5.89 3.53
CA LEU A 9 -6.14 -4.65 4.30
C LEU A 9 -6.79 -3.44 3.61
N CYS A 10 -6.74 -3.36 2.28
CA CYS A 10 -7.44 -2.34 1.50
C CYS A 10 -8.96 -2.48 1.67
N GLU A 11 -9.50 -3.69 1.55
CA GLU A 11 -10.91 -3.98 1.76
C GLU A 11 -11.39 -3.58 3.16
N TRP A 12 -10.61 -3.91 4.21
CA TRP A 12 -10.89 -3.48 5.58
C TRP A 12 -10.88 -1.95 5.75
N LYS A 13 -10.15 -1.23 4.90
CA LYS A 13 -10.14 0.23 4.84
C LYS A 13 -11.18 0.81 3.89
N ARG A 14 -12.04 -0.03 3.30
CA ARG A 14 -13.02 0.33 2.27
C ARG A 14 -12.36 0.97 1.04
N CYS A 15 -11.15 0.53 0.72
CA CYS A 15 -10.41 0.91 -0.48
C CYS A 15 -10.49 -0.24 -1.48
N GLU A 16 -10.69 0.06 -2.75
CA GLU A 16 -10.83 -0.93 -3.82
C GLU A 16 -9.52 -1.04 -4.60
N VAL A 17 -9.02 -2.26 -4.77
CA VAL A 17 -7.75 -2.52 -5.47
C VAL A 17 -8.05 -2.84 -6.93
N GLU A 18 -7.72 -1.89 -7.80
CA GLU A 18 -7.89 -2.04 -9.26
C GLU A 18 -6.76 -2.92 -9.83
N GLU A 19 -5.50 -2.58 -9.50
CA GLU A 19 -4.32 -3.30 -9.94
C GLU A 19 -3.29 -3.40 -8.81
N LEU A 20 -2.58 -4.52 -8.77
CA LEU A 20 -1.54 -4.77 -7.77
C LEU A 20 -0.44 -5.64 -8.37
N HIS A 21 0.74 -5.06 -8.57
CA HIS A 21 1.91 -5.77 -9.08
C HIS A 21 3.00 -5.85 -8.01
N VAL A 22 3.41 -7.06 -7.67
CA VAL A 22 4.49 -7.33 -6.72
C VAL A 22 5.77 -7.59 -7.50
N GLN A 23 6.77 -6.73 -7.30
CA GLN A 23 8.12 -6.89 -7.84
C GLN A 23 9.05 -7.43 -6.74
N GLU A 24 10.28 -7.76 -7.12
CA GLU A 24 11.27 -8.33 -6.19
C GLU A 24 11.61 -7.38 -5.03
N ASP A 25 11.65 -6.07 -5.29
CA ASP A 25 12.09 -5.04 -4.34
C ASP A 25 11.03 -3.95 -4.06
N HIS A 26 9.91 -3.92 -4.79
CA HIS A 26 8.84 -2.94 -4.60
C HIS A 26 7.45 -3.45 -5.01
N ILE A 27 6.41 -2.65 -4.75
CA ILE A 27 5.02 -2.95 -5.09
C ILE A 27 4.42 -1.73 -5.78
N HIS A 28 3.72 -1.97 -6.89
CA HIS A 28 2.82 -1.00 -7.51
C HIS A 28 1.38 -1.33 -7.13
N LEU A 29 0.64 -0.34 -6.62
CA LEU A 29 -0.74 -0.47 -6.20
C LEU A 29 -1.57 0.66 -6.83
N LEU A 30 -2.53 0.29 -7.68
CA LEU A 30 -3.60 1.17 -8.13
C LEU A 30 -4.83 0.91 -7.26
N VAL A 31 -5.27 1.93 -6.54
CA VAL A 31 -6.31 1.80 -5.52
C VAL A 31 -7.25 2.99 -5.53
N SER A 32 -8.55 2.71 -5.54
CA SER A 32 -9.59 3.70 -5.30
C SER A 32 -9.79 3.88 -3.79
N VAL A 33 -9.63 5.12 -3.31
CA VAL A 33 -9.59 5.45 -1.88
C VAL A 33 -10.72 6.42 -1.55
N PRO A 34 -11.60 6.13 -0.56
CA PRO A 34 -12.63 7.07 -0.14
C PRO A 34 -12.00 8.38 0.35
N PRO A 35 -12.59 9.57 0.08
CA PRO A 35 -12.01 10.86 0.46
C PRO A 35 -11.73 11.03 1.97
N LYS A 36 -12.49 10.33 2.82
CA LYS A 36 -12.31 10.30 4.28
C LYS A 36 -11.09 9.50 4.74
N VAL A 37 -10.49 8.69 3.88
CA VAL A 37 -9.33 7.86 4.20
C VAL A 37 -8.08 8.61 3.72
N SER A 38 -7.29 9.08 4.68
CA SER A 38 -5.98 9.65 4.36
C SER A 38 -5.05 8.60 3.75
N ILE A 39 -4.40 8.95 2.63
CA ILE A 39 -3.38 8.12 1.98
C ILE A 39 -2.28 7.73 2.96
N SER A 40 -1.83 8.65 3.80
CA SER A 40 -0.77 8.35 4.78
C SER A 40 -1.21 7.29 5.79
N LYS A 41 -2.49 7.29 6.18
CA LYS A 41 -3.06 6.29 7.09
C LYS A 41 -3.20 4.92 6.42
N LEU A 42 -3.60 4.88 5.14
CA LEU A 42 -3.63 3.66 4.35
C LEU A 42 -2.22 3.08 4.24
N MET A 43 -1.24 3.87 3.79
CA MET A 43 0.15 3.40 3.62
C MET A 43 0.80 2.97 4.92
N ALA A 44 0.55 3.66 6.04
CA ALA A 44 1.00 3.21 7.36
C ALA A 44 0.42 1.84 7.75
N THR A 45 -0.86 1.61 7.42
CA THR A 45 -1.53 0.32 7.69
C THR A 45 -0.93 -0.79 6.83
N LEU A 46 -0.86 -0.58 5.51
CA LEU A 46 -0.36 -1.56 4.55
C LEU A 46 1.08 -1.95 4.89
N LYS A 47 1.98 -0.97 4.99
CA LYS A 47 3.41 -1.23 5.26
C LYS A 47 3.62 -1.84 6.65
N GLY A 48 2.93 -1.33 7.67
CA GLY A 48 3.10 -1.81 9.04
C GLY A 48 2.61 -3.25 9.24
N LYS A 49 1.38 -3.55 8.81
CA LYS A 49 0.78 -4.88 9.02
C LYS A 49 1.45 -5.97 8.19
N THR A 50 1.80 -5.67 6.94
CA THR A 50 2.53 -6.62 6.08
C THR A 50 3.92 -6.91 6.62
N ALA A 51 4.67 -5.90 7.07
CA ALA A 51 5.98 -6.10 7.69
C ALA A 51 5.91 -7.01 8.93
N ILE A 52 4.94 -6.77 9.82
CA ILE A 52 4.74 -7.61 11.01
C ILE A 52 4.49 -9.08 10.61
N LYS A 53 3.61 -9.31 9.63
CA LYS A 53 3.29 -10.67 9.18
C LYS A 53 4.51 -11.33 8.53
N LEU A 54 5.24 -10.62 7.66
CA LEU A 54 6.45 -11.12 7.02
C LEU A 54 7.52 -11.53 8.04
N PHE A 55 7.80 -10.72 9.07
CA PHE A 55 8.77 -11.10 10.10
C PHE A 55 8.32 -12.25 10.99
N LYS A 56 7.01 -12.46 11.15
CA LYS A 56 6.45 -13.63 11.85
C LYS A 56 6.56 -14.90 11.00
N SER A 57 6.20 -14.82 9.72
CA SER A 57 6.22 -15.93 8.78
C SER A 57 7.63 -16.34 8.36
N TYR A 58 8.56 -15.39 8.30
CA TYR A 58 9.94 -15.61 7.88
C TYR A 58 10.93 -15.03 8.91
N PRO A 59 11.18 -15.71 10.04
CA PRO A 59 12.09 -15.24 11.07
C PRO A 59 13.51 -14.93 10.56
N LYS A 60 13.94 -15.59 9.47
CA LYS A 60 15.23 -15.33 8.81
C LYS A 60 15.38 -13.89 8.30
N LEU A 61 14.27 -13.21 7.96
CA LEU A 61 14.29 -11.81 7.52
C LEU A 61 14.77 -10.85 8.61
N LYS A 62 14.74 -11.22 9.89
CA LYS A 62 15.25 -10.35 10.97
C LYS A 62 16.77 -10.13 10.94
N LYS A 63 17.48 -10.86 10.08
CA LYS A 63 18.92 -10.66 9.80
C LYS A 63 19.11 -9.56 8.73
N LYS A 64 20.37 -9.20 8.42
CA LYS A 64 20.66 -8.29 7.31
C LYS A 64 20.06 -8.83 6.00
N PRO A 65 19.49 -7.97 5.13
CA PRO A 65 19.47 -6.50 5.21
C PRO A 65 18.33 -5.90 6.05
N TYR A 66 17.32 -6.68 6.48
CA TYR A 66 16.10 -6.17 7.14
C TYR A 66 16.14 -6.19 8.68
N TRP A 67 17.35 -6.08 9.24
CA TRP A 67 17.58 -5.99 10.68
C TRP A 67 16.85 -4.78 11.29
N ARG A 68 16.54 -4.85 12.60
CA ARG A 68 15.70 -3.85 13.32
C ARG A 68 14.24 -3.77 12.87
N ASN A 69 13.74 -4.82 12.20
CA ASN A 69 12.35 -4.92 11.73
C ASN A 69 11.96 -3.86 10.68
N HIS A 70 12.92 -3.37 9.88
CA HIS A 70 12.65 -2.50 8.74
C HIS A 70 12.56 -3.34 7.46
N PHE A 71 11.33 -3.73 7.08
CA PHE A 71 11.09 -4.43 5.81
C PHE A 71 10.92 -3.43 4.66
N TRP A 72 10.03 -2.45 4.83
CA TRP A 72 9.79 -1.41 3.82
C TRP A 72 10.68 -0.19 4.04
N ALA A 73 11.00 0.51 2.94
CA ALA A 73 11.59 1.85 3.01
C ALA A 73 10.71 2.80 3.84
N ARG A 74 11.29 3.86 4.41
CA ARG A 74 10.51 4.84 5.22
C ARG A 74 9.45 5.56 4.38
N GLY A 75 9.81 6.00 3.18
CA GLY A 75 8.92 6.71 2.26
C GLY A 75 8.02 5.80 1.43
N TYR A 76 7.13 6.43 0.66
CA TYR A 76 6.34 5.83 -0.40
C TYR A 76 6.08 6.89 -1.47
N PHE A 77 5.85 6.46 -2.70
CA PHE A 77 5.43 7.34 -3.80
C PHE A 77 3.93 7.25 -4.00
N VAL A 78 3.28 8.37 -4.33
CA VAL A 78 1.86 8.44 -4.66
C VAL A 78 1.62 9.49 -5.73
N SER A 79 0.78 9.17 -6.71
CA SER A 79 0.24 10.09 -7.70
C SER A 79 -1.25 9.81 -7.85
N THR A 80 -2.04 10.85 -8.08
CA THR A 80 -3.44 10.69 -8.48
C THR A 80 -3.51 10.34 -9.97
N VAL A 81 -4.57 9.62 -10.36
CA VAL A 81 -4.91 9.27 -11.73
C VAL A 81 -6.40 9.53 -11.94
N GLY A 82 -6.80 9.93 -13.14
CA GLY A 82 -8.22 9.99 -13.54
C GLY A 82 -8.93 11.34 -13.45
N LEU A 83 -8.23 12.47 -13.23
CA LEU A 83 -8.86 13.77 -13.35
C LEU A 83 -8.79 14.28 -14.79
N ASP A 84 -9.92 14.23 -15.51
CA ASP A 84 -10.13 15.02 -16.73
C ASP A 84 -10.50 16.46 -16.33
N GLU A 85 -9.62 17.41 -16.62
CA GLU A 85 -9.87 18.84 -16.40
C GLU A 85 -11.21 19.31 -16.98
N LYS A 86 -11.66 18.73 -18.10
CA LYS A 86 -12.95 19.07 -18.71
C LYS A 86 -14.13 18.61 -17.89
N MET A 87 -14.05 17.45 -17.22
CA MET A 87 -15.11 16.97 -16.33
C MET A 87 -15.19 17.81 -15.05
N ILE A 88 -14.04 18.23 -14.51
CA ILE A 88 -13.99 19.11 -13.35
C ILE A 88 -14.70 20.43 -13.65
N LYS A 89 -14.36 21.11 -14.77
CA LYS A 89 -14.96 22.39 -15.19
C LYS A 89 -16.48 22.37 -15.44
N LYS A 90 -17.11 21.20 -15.53
CA LYS A 90 -18.57 21.09 -15.65
C LYS A 90 -19.29 21.08 -14.30
N HIS A 91 -18.55 20.80 -13.22
CA HIS A 91 -19.09 20.65 -11.87
C HIS A 91 -18.66 21.79 -10.93
N VAL A 92 -17.92 22.79 -11.45
CA VAL A 92 -17.54 24.07 -10.81
C VAL A 92 -17.79 25.19 -11.81
#